data_AF-A0A661QQZ4-F1
#
_entry.id   AF-A0A661QQZ4-F1
#
_cell.length_a   1.000
_cell.length_b   1.000
_cell.length_c   1.000
_cell.angle_alpha   90.00
_cell.angle_beta   90.00
_cell.angle_gamma   90.00
#
_symmetry.space_group_name_H-M   'P 1'
#
loop_
_entity.id
_entity.type
_entity.pdbx_description
1 polymer ?
#
loop_
_entity_poly.entity_id
_entity_poly.type
_entity_poly.pdbx_seq_one_letter_code
_entity_poly.pdbx_strand_id
1 'polypeptide(L)'
;MYYNRKFQMIISLFILTAMIFFPVRMFAQENKEIVKHEAGFYYTVQKGDTLWDLSDRFFDSSWLWPDLWSENNQIANPHWIYPGERIRIFHQKGTESFVGKTGLKSGFRKKELQKEPLYYYYSPIDRIGFIRKDPVVPSGVIFKVKDDKEMISTGDLVFIRSKGDITPLTAGSKYSVYRASKPIIDQKTEALIGTQYYLTGVVKITKIEPRFAVARVVQSYRIIEEGDLLMPYKRRSPKIELIQSKKRLNGQLIISEEQANIIGDNDIAFIDKGSKDDVKLGQQYSIYYQENQRLDMDTKEDVLLTQIVYGTLLVLHTEQTTSTVLITRSDQSINPGAKICSPIE
;
A
#
# COMPACT_ATOMS: atom_id res chain seq x y z
N MET A 1 -17.23 -64.96 -44.17
CA MET A 1 -17.44 -64.17 -42.93
C MET A 1 -16.15 -63.99 -42.08
N TYR A 2 -14.95 -64.08 -42.66
CA TYR A 2 -13.67 -64.05 -41.89
C TYR A 2 -12.83 -62.78 -42.11
N TYR A 3 -13.18 -61.97 -43.13
CA TYR A 3 -12.39 -60.79 -43.53
C TYR A 3 -12.65 -59.54 -42.66
N ASN A 4 -13.89 -59.36 -42.17
CA ASN A 4 -14.28 -58.17 -41.39
C ASN A 4 -13.72 -58.12 -39.96
N ARG A 5 -13.45 -59.27 -39.33
CA ARG A 5 -12.91 -59.28 -37.95
C ARG A 5 -11.44 -58.86 -37.89
N LYS A 6 -10.61 -59.27 -38.87
CA LYS A 6 -9.20 -58.84 -38.94
C LYS A 6 -9.07 -57.36 -39.25
N PHE A 7 -9.93 -56.82 -40.12
CA PHE A 7 -9.93 -55.40 -40.45
C PHE A 7 -10.36 -54.53 -39.27
N GLN A 8 -11.40 -54.93 -38.52
CA GLN A 8 -11.80 -54.26 -37.28
C GLN A 8 -10.71 -54.33 -36.19
N MET A 9 -10.01 -55.45 -36.07
CA MET A 9 -8.92 -55.58 -35.08
C MET A 9 -7.72 -54.67 -35.41
N ILE A 10 -7.36 -54.54 -36.69
CA ILE A 10 -6.25 -53.69 -37.13
C ILE A 10 -6.58 -52.20 -36.93
N ILE A 11 -7.82 -51.78 -37.20
CA ILE A 11 -8.29 -50.40 -36.96
C ILE A 11 -8.29 -50.09 -35.46
N SER A 12 -8.72 -51.04 -34.63
CA SER A 12 -8.73 -50.89 -33.17
C SER A 12 -7.32 -50.75 -32.59
N LEU A 13 -6.36 -51.50 -33.13
CA LEU A 13 -4.94 -51.43 -32.74
C LEU A 13 -4.30 -50.10 -33.16
N PHE A 14 -4.66 -49.57 -34.35
CA PHE A 14 -4.18 -48.27 -34.82
C PHE A 14 -4.69 -47.09 -33.98
N ILE A 15 -5.97 -47.13 -33.56
CA ILE A 15 -6.56 -46.09 -32.70
C ILE A 15 -5.92 -46.11 -31.31
N LEU A 16 -5.61 -47.30 -30.76
CA LEU A 16 -4.96 -47.43 -29.46
C LEU A 16 -3.50 -46.94 -29.50
N THR A 17 -2.76 -47.18 -30.60
CA THR A 17 -1.40 -46.65 -30.77
C THR A 17 -1.36 -45.15 -31.03
N ALA A 18 -2.37 -44.58 -31.70
CA ALA A 18 -2.46 -43.14 -31.91
C ALA A 18 -2.69 -42.36 -30.60
N MET A 19 -3.36 -42.96 -29.62
CA MET A 19 -3.54 -42.38 -28.28
C MET A 19 -2.26 -42.36 -27.43
N ILE A 20 -1.30 -43.24 -27.70
CA ILE A 20 -0.03 -43.31 -26.94
C ILE A 20 1.01 -42.30 -27.51
N PHE A 21 0.91 -41.95 -28.79
CA PHE A 21 1.82 -41.01 -29.46
C PHE A 21 1.35 -39.55 -29.54
N PHE A 22 0.14 -39.23 -29.05
CA PHE A 22 -0.29 -37.86 -28.83
C PHE A 22 -0.10 -37.50 -27.36
N PRO A 23 1.05 -36.91 -26.94
CA PRO A 23 1.12 -36.31 -25.63
C PRO A 23 0.06 -35.22 -25.59
N VAL A 24 -0.94 -35.39 -24.70
CA VAL A 24 -1.88 -34.34 -24.36
C VAL A 24 -1.04 -33.13 -23.97
N ARG A 25 -0.96 -32.13 -24.85
CA ARG A 25 -0.40 -30.84 -24.50
C ARG A 25 -1.39 -30.21 -23.53
N MET A 26 -1.22 -30.54 -22.25
CA MET A 26 -1.78 -29.77 -21.16
C MET A 26 -1.13 -28.39 -21.26
N PHE A 27 -1.79 -27.47 -21.95
CA PHE A 27 -1.56 -26.07 -21.73
C PHE A 27 -1.99 -25.81 -20.29
N ALA A 28 -1.02 -25.86 -19.37
CA ALA A 28 -1.19 -25.22 -18.09
C ALA A 28 -1.41 -23.74 -18.40
N GLN A 29 -2.66 -23.31 -18.34
CA GLN A 29 -3.00 -21.89 -18.32
C GLN A 29 -2.30 -21.34 -17.07
N GLU A 30 -1.15 -20.71 -17.27
CA GLU A 30 -0.50 -19.93 -16.23
C GLU A 30 -1.47 -18.78 -15.94
N ASN A 31 -2.32 -18.97 -14.92
CA ASN A 31 -3.04 -17.88 -14.29
C ASN A 31 -1.95 -16.99 -13.68
N LYS A 32 -1.40 -16.12 -14.51
CA LYS A 32 -0.63 -14.96 -14.09
C LYS A 32 -1.63 -14.15 -13.26
N GLU A 33 -1.62 -14.35 -11.95
CA GLU A 33 -2.32 -13.48 -11.02
C GLU A 33 -1.79 -12.07 -11.31
N ILE A 34 -2.54 -11.33 -12.13
CA ILE A 34 -2.37 -9.89 -12.23
C ILE A 34 -2.73 -9.42 -10.84
N VAL A 35 -1.72 -9.13 -10.02
CA VAL A 35 -1.90 -8.58 -8.69
C VAL A 35 -2.54 -7.21 -8.90
N LYS A 36 -3.87 -7.17 -8.93
CA LYS A 36 -4.61 -5.92 -9.01
C LYS A 36 -4.29 -5.17 -7.73
N HIS A 37 -3.60 -4.05 -7.87
CA HIS A 37 -3.34 -3.17 -6.73
C HIS A 37 -4.69 -2.58 -6.29
N GLU A 38 -5.17 -3.03 -5.13
CA GLU A 38 -6.45 -2.62 -4.57
C GLU A 38 -6.15 -1.57 -3.49
N ALA A 39 -6.66 -0.37 -3.73
CA ALA A 39 -6.51 0.78 -2.83
C ALA A 39 -7.85 1.51 -2.71
N GLY A 40 -8.31 1.76 -1.48
CA GLY A 40 -9.53 2.53 -1.26
C GLY A 40 -10.11 2.39 0.13
N PHE A 41 -11.13 3.20 0.40
CA PHE A 41 -11.93 3.08 1.62
C PHE A 41 -12.96 1.99 1.46
N TYR A 42 -13.12 1.18 2.51
CA TYR A 42 -14.04 0.06 2.53
C TYR A 42 -14.81 0.02 3.83
N TYR A 43 -16.05 -0.44 3.71
CA TYR A 43 -16.93 -0.76 4.80
C TYR A 43 -17.37 -2.22 4.69
N THR A 44 -17.37 -2.95 5.81
CA THR A 44 -17.93 -4.30 5.87
C THR A 44 -19.41 -4.19 6.21
N VAL A 45 -20.28 -4.65 5.30
CA VAL A 45 -21.74 -4.66 5.48
C VAL A 45 -22.10 -5.43 6.74
N GLN A 46 -23.01 -4.86 7.52
CA GLN A 46 -23.59 -5.49 8.69
C GLN A 46 -25.06 -5.83 8.48
N LYS A 47 -25.57 -6.68 9.38
CA LYS A 47 -26.97 -7.07 9.37
C LYS A 47 -27.87 -5.84 9.52
N GLY A 48 -28.68 -5.59 8.50
CA GLY A 48 -29.65 -4.50 8.45
C GLY A 48 -29.15 -3.23 7.75
N ASP A 49 -27.95 -3.24 7.17
CA ASP A 49 -27.52 -2.15 6.30
C ASP A 49 -28.26 -2.19 4.94
N THR A 50 -28.45 -1.01 4.38
CA THR A 50 -28.91 -0.80 3.01
C THR A 50 -27.99 0.20 2.32
N LEU A 51 -27.89 0.19 0.99
CA LEU A 51 -27.12 1.21 0.26
C LEU A 51 -27.64 2.63 0.56
N TRP A 52 -28.94 2.77 0.84
CA TRP A 52 -29.55 4.04 1.25
C TRP A 52 -28.97 4.56 2.56
N ASP A 53 -28.99 3.73 3.62
CA ASP A 53 -28.49 4.11 4.95
C ASP A 53 -26.97 4.32 4.95
N LEU A 54 -26.23 3.54 4.15
CA LEU A 54 -24.79 3.71 4.00
C LEU A 54 -24.45 5.00 3.26
N SER A 55 -25.23 5.36 2.23
CA SER A 55 -25.03 6.62 1.54
C SER A 55 -25.34 7.83 2.41
N ASP A 56 -26.40 7.75 3.24
CA ASP A 56 -26.68 8.77 4.24
C ASP A 56 -25.52 8.92 5.23
N ARG A 57 -25.00 7.79 5.73
CA ARG A 57 -23.92 7.76 6.72
C ARG A 57 -22.60 8.33 6.21
N PHE A 58 -22.21 8.00 4.98
CA PHE A 58 -20.86 8.32 4.47
C PHE A 58 -20.82 9.56 3.58
N PHE A 59 -21.94 9.95 2.97
CA PHE A 59 -22.00 11.08 2.06
C PHE A 59 -22.99 12.18 2.50
N ASP A 60 -23.62 12.05 3.67
CA ASP A 60 -24.72 12.92 4.15
C ASP A 60 -25.88 13.06 3.15
N SER A 61 -26.02 12.10 2.23
CA SER A 61 -27.05 12.10 1.21
C SER A 61 -27.39 10.68 0.84
N SER A 62 -28.56 10.24 1.32
CA SER A 62 -29.10 8.94 0.95
C SER A 62 -29.28 8.78 -0.57
N TRP A 63 -29.48 9.88 -1.30
CA TRP A 63 -29.68 9.90 -2.75
C TRP A 63 -28.45 9.51 -3.57
N LEU A 64 -27.26 9.44 -2.95
CA LEU A 64 -26.03 8.98 -3.58
C LEU A 64 -25.90 7.44 -3.59
N TRP A 65 -26.93 6.69 -3.16
CA TRP A 65 -26.94 5.23 -3.26
C TRP A 65 -26.73 4.68 -4.69
N PRO A 66 -27.20 5.32 -5.80
CA PRO A 66 -26.93 4.83 -7.15
C PRO A 66 -25.45 4.95 -7.50
N ASP A 67 -24.80 6.04 -7.09
CA ASP A 67 -23.36 6.24 -7.30
C ASP A 67 -22.57 5.23 -6.48
N LEU A 68 -22.93 5.02 -5.22
CA LEU A 68 -22.34 3.98 -4.37
C LEU A 68 -22.48 2.58 -4.99
N TRP A 69 -23.64 2.26 -5.58
CA TRP A 69 -23.84 1.01 -6.29
C TRP A 69 -22.95 0.91 -7.54
N SER A 70 -22.85 1.98 -8.33
CA SER A 70 -22.06 2.02 -9.57
C SER A 70 -20.56 1.84 -9.34
N GLU A 71 -20.04 2.26 -8.18
CA GLU A 71 -18.66 2.05 -7.77
C GLU A 71 -18.39 0.60 -7.28
N ASN A 72 -19.45 -0.19 -7.12
CA ASN A 72 -19.44 -1.53 -6.55
C ASN A 72 -20.08 -2.57 -7.48
N ASN A 73 -19.51 -2.71 -8.69
CA ASN A 73 -19.98 -3.62 -9.75
C ASN A 73 -20.09 -5.10 -9.32
N GLN A 74 -19.51 -5.51 -8.20
CA GLN A 74 -19.70 -6.84 -7.63
C GLN A 74 -21.14 -7.07 -7.10
N ILE A 75 -21.88 -6.00 -6.81
CA ILE A 75 -23.26 -6.05 -6.34
C ILE A 75 -24.19 -6.12 -7.55
N ALA A 76 -24.65 -7.32 -7.90
CA ALA A 76 -25.53 -7.52 -9.06
C ALA A 76 -26.91 -6.85 -8.91
N ASN A 77 -27.43 -6.82 -7.68
CA ASN A 77 -28.72 -6.20 -7.35
C ASN A 77 -28.53 -5.20 -6.20
N PRO A 78 -28.82 -3.89 -6.39
CA PRO A 78 -28.59 -2.87 -5.38
C PRO A 78 -29.39 -3.07 -4.09
N HIS A 79 -30.46 -3.87 -4.13
CA HIS A 79 -31.27 -4.17 -2.94
C HIS A 79 -30.73 -5.33 -2.11
N TRP A 80 -29.75 -6.09 -2.60
CA TRP A 80 -29.21 -7.28 -1.93
C TRP A 80 -27.73 -7.10 -1.60
N ILE A 81 -27.48 -6.50 -0.43
CA ILE A 81 -26.16 -6.50 0.21
C ILE A 81 -26.19 -7.44 1.42
N TYR A 82 -25.13 -8.22 1.60
CA TYR A 82 -25.09 -9.26 2.63
C TYR A 82 -24.09 -8.95 3.72
N PRO A 83 -24.37 -9.32 4.99
CA PRO A 83 -23.39 -9.16 6.07
C PRO A 83 -22.06 -9.83 5.75
N GLY A 84 -20.95 -9.11 5.94
CA GLY A 84 -19.60 -9.56 5.60
C GLY A 84 -19.12 -9.12 4.21
N GLU A 85 -20.01 -8.61 3.36
CA GLU A 85 -19.66 -8.08 2.04
C GLU A 85 -18.87 -6.76 2.18
N ARG A 86 -17.85 -6.58 1.33
CA ARG A 86 -17.03 -5.36 1.32
C ARG A 86 -17.60 -4.37 0.29
N ILE A 87 -17.96 -3.18 0.77
CA ILE A 87 -18.41 -2.08 -0.08
C ILE A 87 -17.31 -1.03 -0.12
N ARG A 88 -16.93 -0.62 -1.33
CA ARG A 88 -16.01 0.50 -1.57
C ARG A 88 -16.73 1.81 -1.36
N ILE A 89 -16.16 2.66 -0.52
CA ILE A 89 -16.61 4.03 -0.28
C ILE A 89 -15.66 4.96 -1.06
N PHE A 90 -16.22 5.87 -1.85
CA PHE A 90 -15.44 6.83 -2.65
C PHE A 90 -15.41 8.21 -1.99
N HIS A 91 -14.54 9.11 -2.42
CA HIS A 91 -14.55 10.51 -1.97
C HIS A 91 -15.48 11.33 -2.86
N GLN A 92 -16.45 12.05 -2.28
CA GLN A 92 -17.20 13.05 -3.03
C GLN A 92 -16.29 14.29 -3.24
N LYS A 93 -16.20 14.79 -4.48
CA LYS A 93 -15.49 16.04 -4.77
C LYS A 93 -16.15 17.18 -3.97
N GLY A 94 -15.37 17.88 -3.16
CA GLY A 94 -15.83 19.03 -2.35
C GLY A 94 -16.21 18.73 -0.89
N THR A 95 -16.19 17.48 -0.43
CA THR A 95 -16.33 17.17 1.01
C THR A 95 -14.98 16.97 1.68
N GLU A 96 -14.73 17.69 2.77
CA GLU A 96 -13.51 17.60 3.57
C GLU A 96 -13.62 16.43 4.55
N SER A 97 -12.86 15.35 4.29
CA SER A 97 -12.55 14.23 5.19
C SER A 97 -13.70 13.35 5.74
N PHE A 98 -13.52 12.02 5.66
CA PHE A 98 -14.41 11.01 6.27
C PHE A 98 -14.38 11.02 7.81
N VAL A 99 -13.41 11.71 8.41
CA VAL A 99 -13.07 11.58 9.84
C VAL A 99 -13.77 12.64 10.73
N GLY A 100 -14.49 13.60 10.14
CA GLY A 100 -15.22 14.64 10.90
C GLY A 100 -16.66 14.29 11.32
N LYS A 101 -17.25 13.19 10.80
CA LYS A 101 -18.71 13.00 10.86
C LYS A 101 -19.19 11.80 11.70
N THR A 102 -18.32 11.21 12.52
CA THR A 102 -18.71 10.12 13.45
C THR A 102 -19.35 10.60 14.75
N GLY A 103 -19.77 11.86 14.87
CA GLY A 103 -20.61 12.24 15.99
C GLY A 103 -21.02 13.70 16.00
N LEU A 104 -22.16 14.02 15.39
CA LEU A 104 -23.06 15.10 15.80
C LEU A 104 -24.32 15.13 14.91
N LYS A 105 -25.30 14.26 15.19
CA LYS A 105 -26.73 14.60 15.03
C LYS A 105 -27.57 13.98 16.16
N SER A 106 -28.13 14.91 16.94
CA SER A 106 -29.37 14.88 17.73
C SER A 106 -30.17 13.55 17.82
N GLY A 107 -30.28 13.03 19.04
CA GLY A 107 -31.60 12.92 19.65
C GLY A 107 -32.57 11.82 19.24
N PHE A 108 -32.14 10.59 18.91
CA PHE A 108 -32.95 9.38 19.16
C PHE A 108 -32.03 8.19 19.43
N ARG A 109 -31.87 7.81 20.70
CA ARG A 109 -31.14 6.60 21.11
C ARG A 109 -31.94 5.35 20.74
N LYS A 110 -31.80 4.89 19.49
CA LYS A 110 -31.84 3.46 19.22
C LYS A 110 -30.48 2.91 19.65
N LYS A 111 -30.45 1.81 20.40
CA LYS A 111 -29.22 1.12 20.78
C LYS A 111 -28.56 0.59 19.51
N GLU A 112 -27.80 1.45 18.83
CA GLU A 112 -27.14 1.12 17.59
C GLU A 112 -26.05 0.10 17.92
N LEU A 113 -26.18 -1.13 17.39
CA LEU A 113 -25.06 -2.07 17.35
C LEU A 113 -23.88 -1.29 16.77
N GLN A 114 -22.74 -1.29 17.46
CA GLN A 114 -21.53 -0.61 16.99
C GLN A 114 -21.18 -1.13 15.60
N LYS A 115 -21.56 -0.34 14.58
CA LYS A 115 -21.25 -0.66 13.19
C LYS A 115 -19.74 -0.62 13.01
N GLU A 116 -19.19 -1.55 12.22
CA GLU A 116 -17.74 -1.65 11.99
C GLU A 116 -17.20 -0.28 11.54
N PRO A 117 -15.99 0.09 11.97
CA PRO A 117 -15.40 1.33 11.51
C PRO A 117 -15.05 1.21 10.02
N LEU A 118 -15.08 2.36 9.34
CA LEU A 118 -14.50 2.49 8.00
C LEU A 118 -13.00 2.15 8.07
N TYR A 119 -12.49 1.41 7.10
CA TYR A 119 -11.07 1.10 6.99
C TYR A 119 -10.55 1.42 5.60
N TYR A 120 -9.25 1.64 5.50
CA TYR A 120 -8.58 1.73 4.20
C TYR A 120 -7.95 0.38 3.88
N TYR A 121 -8.17 -0.12 2.67
CA TYR A 121 -7.49 -1.31 2.17
C TYR A 121 -6.38 -0.86 1.23
N TYR A 122 -5.15 -1.30 1.48
CA TYR A 122 -4.00 -1.03 0.62
C TYR A 122 -3.21 -2.32 0.38
N SER A 123 -3.45 -2.97 -0.75
CA SER A 123 -2.85 -4.28 -1.04
C SER A 123 -1.30 -4.28 -1.09
N PRO A 124 -0.59 -3.24 -1.57
CA PRO A 124 0.87 -3.27 -1.64
C PRO A 124 1.54 -2.77 -0.34
N ILE A 125 0.92 -2.92 0.82
CA ILE A 125 1.46 -2.44 2.10
C ILE A 125 2.85 -3.02 2.45
N ASP A 126 3.18 -4.22 1.98
CA ASP A 126 4.49 -4.85 2.24
C ASP A 126 5.61 -4.26 1.38
N ARG A 127 5.31 -3.48 0.32
CA ARG A 127 6.33 -2.86 -0.53
C ARG A 127 6.77 -1.48 -0.06
N ILE A 128 6.00 -0.84 0.84
CA ILE A 128 6.27 0.56 1.22
C ILE A 128 7.59 0.68 1.98
N GLY A 129 8.41 1.62 1.54
CA GLY A 129 9.63 2.04 2.20
C GLY A 129 9.36 2.90 3.44
N PHE A 130 10.45 3.37 4.04
CA PHE A 130 10.44 4.27 5.19
C PHE A 130 11.72 5.10 5.24
N ILE A 131 11.68 6.23 5.96
CA ILE A 131 12.87 7.04 6.25
C ILE A 131 13.22 6.86 7.73
N ARG A 132 14.44 6.46 8.04
CA ARG A 132 14.91 6.32 9.42
C ARG A 132 16.18 7.12 9.67
N LYS A 133 16.22 7.82 10.80
CA LYS A 133 17.41 8.58 11.23
C LYS A 133 18.57 7.66 11.59
N ASP A 134 18.30 6.61 12.37
CA ASP A 134 19.29 5.60 12.74
C ASP A 134 19.40 4.52 11.65
N PRO A 135 20.61 4.17 11.18
CA PRO A 135 20.76 3.16 10.13
C PRO A 135 20.24 1.77 10.51
N VAL A 136 19.56 1.11 9.58
CA VAL A 136 19.19 -0.31 9.70
C VAL A 136 20.44 -1.17 9.64
N VAL A 137 20.64 -2.02 10.65
CA VAL A 137 21.69 -3.05 10.63
C VAL A 137 21.24 -4.19 9.70
N PRO A 138 21.94 -4.44 8.58
CA PRO A 138 21.55 -5.49 7.64
C PRO A 138 21.87 -6.87 8.21
N SER A 139 20.97 -7.84 8.01
CA SER A 139 21.24 -9.26 8.29
C SER A 139 22.11 -9.93 7.23
N GLY A 140 22.16 -9.36 6.02
CA GLY A 140 22.94 -9.90 4.92
C GLY A 140 22.96 -9.00 3.70
N VAL A 141 23.71 -9.43 2.69
CA VAL A 141 23.82 -8.76 1.38
C VAL A 141 23.78 -9.80 0.27
N ILE A 142 22.97 -9.55 -0.76
CA ILE A 142 22.99 -10.35 -1.99
C ILE A 142 24.31 -10.05 -2.70
N PHE A 143 25.10 -11.07 -2.99
CA PHE A 143 26.39 -10.89 -3.68
C PHE A 143 26.49 -11.63 -5.00
N LYS A 144 25.51 -12.48 -5.32
CA LYS A 144 25.45 -13.21 -6.57
C LYS A 144 24.02 -13.71 -6.85
N VAL A 145 23.61 -13.75 -8.10
CA VAL A 145 22.45 -14.52 -8.58
C VAL A 145 22.90 -15.76 -9.37
N LYS A 146 22.10 -16.82 -9.32
CA LYS A 146 22.33 -18.00 -10.17
C LYS A 146 22.20 -17.60 -11.65
N ASP A 147 23.05 -18.19 -12.50
CA ASP A 147 23.09 -17.99 -13.95
C ASP A 147 23.49 -16.56 -14.38
N ASP A 148 24.08 -15.77 -13.46
CA ASP A 148 24.67 -14.44 -13.71
C ASP A 148 23.73 -13.46 -14.44
N LYS A 149 22.45 -13.48 -14.06
CA LYS A 149 21.43 -12.58 -14.58
C LYS A 149 21.68 -11.14 -14.14
N GLU A 150 21.50 -10.19 -15.04
CA GLU A 150 21.54 -8.76 -14.70
C GLU A 150 20.34 -8.31 -13.83
N MET A 151 19.18 -8.95 -14.01
CA MET A 151 17.96 -8.63 -13.27
C MET A 151 17.50 -9.84 -12.43
N ILE A 152 17.37 -9.63 -11.12
CA ILE A 152 16.91 -10.65 -10.18
C ILE A 152 15.39 -10.53 -10.01
N SER A 153 14.65 -11.60 -10.31
CA SER A 153 13.19 -11.63 -10.33
C SER A 153 12.62 -12.73 -9.43
N THR A 154 11.29 -12.73 -9.23
CA THR A 154 10.60 -13.81 -8.50
C THR A 154 10.96 -15.18 -9.08
N GLY A 155 11.28 -16.13 -8.20
CA GLY A 155 11.68 -17.49 -8.57
C GLY A 155 13.20 -17.70 -8.63
N ASP A 156 13.99 -16.64 -8.78
CA ASP A 156 15.44 -16.75 -8.90
C ASP A 156 16.10 -17.21 -7.59
N LEU A 157 17.25 -17.86 -7.74
CA LEU A 157 18.12 -18.26 -6.63
C LEU A 157 19.23 -17.24 -6.47
N VAL A 158 19.36 -16.70 -5.26
CA VAL A 158 20.38 -15.72 -4.90
C VAL A 158 21.26 -16.24 -3.78
N PHE A 159 22.51 -15.80 -3.79
CA PHE A 159 23.51 -16.11 -2.77
C PHE A 159 23.72 -14.87 -1.90
N ILE A 160 23.63 -15.08 -0.59
CA ILE A 160 23.65 -14.02 0.41
C ILE A 160 24.83 -14.23 1.33
N ARG A 161 25.62 -13.19 1.56
CA ARG A 161 26.64 -13.16 2.60
C ARG A 161 26.00 -12.59 3.87
N SER A 162 26.07 -13.34 4.96
CA SER A 162 25.59 -12.87 6.27
C SER A 162 26.40 -11.63 6.69
N LYS A 163 25.72 -10.61 7.23
CA LYS A 163 26.35 -9.42 7.80
C LYS A 163 25.97 -9.36 9.28
N GLY A 164 26.87 -9.83 10.13
CA GLY A 164 26.78 -9.66 11.58
C GLY A 164 26.34 -10.92 12.33
N ASP A 165 26.87 -11.03 13.54
CA ASP A 165 26.61 -12.11 14.49
C ASP A 165 25.28 -11.91 15.24
N ILE A 166 24.69 -10.71 15.16
CA ILE A 166 23.53 -10.27 15.95
C ILE A 166 22.20 -10.71 15.34
N THR A 167 22.09 -10.77 14.00
CA THR A 167 20.88 -11.26 13.31
C THR A 167 21.25 -12.34 12.30
N PRO A 168 21.57 -13.55 12.76
CA PRO A 168 21.95 -14.63 11.86
C PRO A 168 20.79 -14.96 10.90
N LEU A 169 21.17 -15.36 9.69
CA LEU A 169 20.21 -15.86 8.71
C LEU A 169 19.70 -17.23 9.15
N THR A 170 18.39 -17.45 9.06
CA THR A 170 17.76 -18.72 9.45
C THR A 170 17.12 -19.40 8.25
N ALA A 171 17.41 -20.69 8.04
CA ALA A 171 16.82 -21.48 6.97
C ALA A 171 15.30 -21.59 7.14
N GLY A 172 14.55 -21.44 6.05
CA GLY A 172 13.09 -21.40 6.06
C GLY A 172 12.49 -20.02 6.32
N SER A 173 13.23 -19.10 6.93
CA SER A 173 12.75 -17.75 7.23
C SER A 173 12.73 -16.84 5.99
N LYS A 174 11.79 -15.88 6.00
CA LYS A 174 11.71 -14.81 4.99
C LYS A 174 12.47 -13.57 5.46
N TYR A 175 13.08 -12.87 4.51
CA TYR A 175 13.76 -11.59 4.71
C TYR A 175 13.29 -10.61 3.65
N SER A 176 13.08 -9.36 4.06
CA SER A 176 12.87 -8.26 3.12
C SER A 176 14.21 -7.88 2.51
N VAL A 177 14.22 -7.73 1.18
CA VAL A 177 15.36 -7.19 0.43
C VAL A 177 15.12 -5.70 0.26
N TYR A 178 16.15 -4.90 0.51
CA TYR A 178 16.05 -3.45 0.48
C TYR A 178 17.32 -2.77 -0.03
N ARG A 179 17.13 -1.53 -0.48
CA ARG A 179 18.18 -0.60 -0.89
C ARG A 179 18.11 0.67 -0.06
N ALA A 180 19.26 1.15 0.40
CA ALA A 180 19.35 2.40 1.15
C ALA A 180 19.75 3.56 0.22
N SER A 181 19.09 4.70 0.36
CA SER A 181 19.48 5.95 -0.32
C SER A 181 20.73 6.57 0.31
N LYS A 182 21.21 7.67 -0.30
CA LYS A 182 22.06 8.62 0.44
C LYS A 182 21.23 9.27 1.57
N PRO A 183 21.86 9.71 2.68
CA PRO A 183 21.17 10.44 3.73
C PRO A 183 20.46 11.69 3.18
N ILE A 184 19.23 11.88 3.60
CA ILE A 184 18.38 13.03 3.29
C ILE A 184 18.62 14.09 4.35
N ILE A 185 18.96 15.29 3.90
CA ILE A 185 19.27 16.45 4.72
C ILE A 185 18.26 17.54 4.37
N ASP A 186 17.74 18.21 5.39
CA ASP A 186 16.87 19.37 5.21
C ASP A 186 17.67 20.54 4.63
N GLN A 187 17.22 21.09 3.49
CA GLN A 187 17.97 22.13 2.78
C GLN A 187 18.01 23.48 3.51
N LYS A 188 17.09 23.74 4.44
CA LYS A 188 16.98 25.03 5.15
C LYS A 188 17.74 25.01 6.48
N THR A 189 17.72 23.87 7.16
CA THR A 189 18.26 23.71 8.51
C THR A 189 19.54 22.90 8.56
N GLU A 190 19.94 22.28 7.44
CA GLU A 190 21.07 21.33 7.33
C GLU A 190 20.95 20.12 8.28
N ALA A 191 19.77 19.89 8.85
CA ALA A 191 19.53 18.81 9.78
C ALA A 191 19.38 17.46 9.05
N LEU A 192 19.98 16.40 9.58
CA LEU A 192 19.77 15.04 9.10
C LEU A 192 18.32 14.59 9.38
N ILE A 193 17.57 14.37 8.30
CA ILE A 193 16.22 13.78 8.34
C ILE A 193 16.35 12.25 8.51
N GLY A 194 17.19 11.62 7.69
CA GLY A 194 17.47 10.18 7.78
C GLY A 194 17.81 9.54 6.44
N THR A 195 17.87 8.22 6.40
CA THR A 195 18.11 7.44 5.18
C THR A 195 16.80 6.80 4.73
N GLN A 196 16.48 6.86 3.44
CA GLN A 196 15.33 6.20 2.85
C GLN A 196 15.68 4.74 2.51
N TYR A 197 14.77 3.84 2.84
CA TYR A 197 14.89 2.41 2.60
C TYR A 197 13.82 1.96 1.61
N TYR A 198 14.24 1.60 0.40
CA TYR A 198 13.39 1.06 -0.66
C TYR A 198 13.27 -0.45 -0.49
N LEU A 199 12.07 -0.99 -0.33
CA LEU A 199 11.88 -2.45 -0.35
C LEU A 199 11.84 -2.93 -1.80
N THR A 200 12.81 -3.76 -2.18
CA THR A 200 12.92 -4.29 -3.55
C THR A 200 12.26 -5.65 -3.69
N GLY A 201 12.16 -6.43 -2.61
CA GLY A 201 11.48 -7.72 -2.64
C GLY A 201 11.51 -8.49 -1.33
N VAL A 202 11.18 -9.78 -1.43
CA VAL A 202 11.21 -10.74 -0.32
C VAL A 202 11.90 -12.01 -0.78
N VAL A 203 12.86 -12.49 0.00
CA VAL A 203 13.56 -13.77 -0.22
C VAL A 203 13.26 -14.73 0.92
N LYS A 204 13.25 -16.03 0.62
CA LYS A 204 13.17 -17.11 1.61
C LYS A 204 14.50 -17.86 1.63
N ILE A 205 15.15 -17.93 2.78
CA ILE A 205 16.39 -18.71 2.92
C ILE A 205 16.05 -20.19 2.75
N THR A 206 16.74 -20.86 1.84
CA THR A 206 16.55 -22.28 1.52
C THR A 206 17.64 -23.16 2.13
N LYS A 207 18.87 -22.66 2.17
CA LYS A 207 20.03 -23.38 2.70
C LYS A 207 21.01 -22.40 3.34
N ILE A 208 21.67 -22.83 4.41
CA ILE A 208 22.79 -22.11 5.02
C ILE A 208 24.04 -22.95 4.79
N GLU A 209 25.07 -22.33 4.21
CA GLU A 209 26.41 -22.88 4.03
C GLU A 209 27.39 -22.16 4.98
N PRO A 210 28.60 -22.70 5.22
CA PRO A 210 29.56 -22.09 6.15
C PRO A 210 29.95 -20.63 5.83
N ARG A 211 29.87 -20.21 4.56
CA ARG A 211 30.31 -18.87 4.10
C ARG A 211 29.19 -18.00 3.52
N PHE A 212 28.04 -18.58 3.19
CA PHE A 212 26.92 -17.88 2.56
C PHE A 212 25.60 -18.63 2.80
N ALA A 213 24.49 -17.98 2.53
CA ALA A 213 23.17 -18.60 2.48
C ALA A 213 22.66 -18.60 1.03
N VAL A 214 21.84 -19.59 0.70
CA VAL A 214 21.11 -19.67 -0.57
C VAL A 214 19.66 -19.32 -0.29
N ALA A 215 19.11 -18.37 -1.02
CA ALA A 215 17.71 -17.99 -0.90
C ALA A 215 17.00 -18.01 -2.24
N ARG A 216 15.68 -18.16 -2.18
CA ARG A 216 14.80 -18.02 -3.34
C ARG A 216 14.04 -16.72 -3.23
N VAL A 217 13.98 -15.96 -4.32
CA VAL A 217 13.14 -14.76 -4.41
C VAL A 217 11.68 -15.21 -4.45
N VAL A 218 10.92 -14.79 -3.44
CA VAL A 218 9.49 -15.10 -3.31
C VAL A 218 8.65 -13.99 -3.93
N GLN A 219 9.12 -12.75 -3.83
CA GLN A 219 8.42 -11.59 -4.35
C GLN A 219 9.43 -10.54 -4.79
N SER A 220 9.17 -9.88 -5.92
CA SER A 220 9.90 -8.72 -6.41
C SER A 220 8.90 -7.57 -6.52
N TYR A 221 9.16 -6.49 -5.78
CA TYR A 221 8.40 -5.24 -5.83
C TYR A 221 9.03 -4.25 -6.80
N ARG A 222 10.36 -4.29 -6.88
CA ARG A 222 11.24 -3.50 -7.74
C ARG A 222 12.32 -4.45 -8.29
N ILE A 223 13.12 -3.95 -9.22
CA ILE A 223 14.31 -4.67 -9.68
C ILE A 223 15.21 -4.92 -8.46
N ILE A 224 15.54 -6.20 -8.23
CA ILE A 224 16.49 -6.61 -7.20
C ILE A 224 17.87 -6.70 -7.86
N GLU A 225 18.88 -6.19 -7.18
CA GLU A 225 20.27 -6.14 -7.69
C GLU A 225 21.24 -6.79 -6.71
N GLU A 226 22.40 -7.17 -7.22
CA GLU A 226 23.55 -7.50 -6.37
C GLU A 226 23.95 -6.27 -5.54
N GLY A 227 24.27 -6.49 -4.27
CA GLY A 227 24.52 -5.43 -3.29
C GLY A 227 23.29 -5.03 -2.46
N ASP A 228 22.07 -5.42 -2.86
CA ASP A 228 20.88 -5.20 -2.04
C ASP A 228 21.01 -5.93 -0.69
N LEU A 229 20.48 -5.29 0.35
CA LEU A 229 20.62 -5.69 1.75
C LEU A 229 19.39 -6.44 2.24
N LEU A 230 19.57 -7.23 3.29
CA LEU A 230 18.48 -8.00 3.91
C LEU A 230 18.18 -7.49 5.31
N MET A 231 16.90 -7.52 5.67
CA MET A 231 16.44 -7.39 7.05
C MET A 231 15.30 -8.38 7.33
N PRO A 232 14.99 -8.69 8.61
CA PRO A 232 13.89 -9.60 8.93
C PRO A 232 12.57 -9.17 8.29
N TYR A 233 11.88 -10.10 7.63
CA TYR A 233 10.59 -9.82 7.01
C TYR A 233 9.50 -9.68 8.08
N LYS A 234 8.76 -8.58 8.03
CA LYS A 234 7.57 -8.35 8.85
C LYS A 234 6.38 -8.14 7.93
N ARG A 235 5.43 -9.08 7.94
CA ARG A 235 4.18 -8.96 7.21
C ARG A 235 3.32 -7.85 7.81
N ARG A 236 2.80 -6.96 6.97
CA ARG A 236 1.85 -5.91 7.34
C ARG A 236 0.44 -6.32 6.92
N SER A 237 -0.56 -5.88 7.69
CA SER A 237 -1.96 -6.04 7.32
C SER A 237 -2.31 -5.03 6.21
N PRO A 238 -2.91 -5.44 5.09
CA PRO A 238 -3.42 -4.49 4.08
C PRO A 238 -4.68 -3.77 4.55
N LYS A 239 -5.38 -4.29 5.57
CA LYS A 239 -6.50 -3.61 6.24
C LYS A 239 -5.94 -2.63 7.27
N ILE A 240 -6.15 -1.34 7.03
CA ILE A 240 -5.72 -0.22 7.86
C ILE A 240 -6.97 0.38 8.51
N GLU A 241 -7.11 0.19 9.81
CA GLU A 241 -8.19 0.82 10.57
C GLU A 241 -7.97 2.33 10.64
N LEU A 242 -9.03 3.10 10.36
CA LEU A 242 -8.96 4.55 10.49
C LEU A 242 -9.09 4.93 11.96
N ILE A 243 -8.16 5.75 12.44
CA ILE A 243 -8.15 6.24 13.82
C ILE A 243 -8.11 7.76 13.85
N GLN A 244 -8.56 8.32 14.97
CA GLN A 244 -8.58 9.76 15.15
C GLN A 244 -7.18 10.36 15.08
N SER A 245 -7.02 11.38 14.25
CA SER A 245 -5.77 12.11 14.09
C SER A 245 -5.46 12.97 15.31
N LYS A 246 -4.16 13.13 15.59
CA LYS A 246 -3.68 14.07 16.60
C LYS A 246 -4.15 15.48 16.24
N LYS A 247 -4.80 16.19 17.18
CA LYS A 247 -5.15 17.61 17.01
C LYS A 247 -3.90 18.48 17.10
N ARG A 248 -3.89 19.59 16.35
CA ARG A 248 -2.82 20.60 16.33
C ARG A 248 -1.43 20.08 15.92
N LEU A 249 -1.37 18.96 15.19
CA LEU A 249 -0.16 18.55 14.50
C LEU A 249 0.04 19.45 13.28
N ASN A 250 1.26 19.98 13.12
CA ASN A 250 1.73 20.64 11.91
C ASN A 250 3.04 19.99 11.47
N GLY A 251 3.24 19.84 10.18
CA GLY A 251 4.45 19.27 9.60
C GLY A 251 4.60 19.61 8.13
N GLN A 252 5.50 18.91 7.46
CA GLN A 252 5.79 19.07 6.05
C GLN A 252 6.00 17.71 5.39
N LEU A 253 5.65 17.65 4.11
CA LEU A 253 6.00 16.55 3.23
C LEU A 253 7.48 16.66 2.86
N ILE A 254 8.24 15.58 3.04
CA ILE A 254 9.68 15.52 2.78
C ILE A 254 9.94 15.27 1.29
N ILE A 255 9.50 14.12 0.78
CA ILE A 255 9.71 13.67 -0.59
C ILE A 255 8.72 12.54 -0.93
N SER A 256 8.50 12.28 -2.22
CA SER A 256 7.82 11.07 -2.68
C SER A 256 8.72 9.83 -2.60
N GLU A 257 8.13 8.65 -2.53
CA GLU A 257 8.87 7.39 -2.53
C GLU A 257 9.72 7.24 -3.79
N GLU A 258 9.20 7.59 -4.96
CA GLU A 258 9.90 7.49 -6.25
C GLU A 258 10.73 8.74 -6.61
N GLN A 259 10.92 9.67 -5.68
CA GLN A 259 11.64 10.94 -5.91
C GLN A 259 11.09 11.79 -7.07
N ALA A 260 9.79 11.63 -7.37
CA ALA A 260 9.07 12.48 -8.30
C ALA A 260 8.94 13.91 -7.73
N ASN A 261 9.11 14.90 -8.61
CA ASN A 261 8.98 16.32 -8.30
C ASN A 261 7.52 16.75 -8.08
N ILE A 262 6.57 15.96 -8.57
CA ILE A 262 5.12 16.18 -8.47
C ILE A 262 4.54 14.93 -7.82
N ILE A 263 3.71 15.15 -6.81
CA ILE A 263 3.03 14.11 -6.04
C ILE A 263 1.52 14.30 -6.24
N GLY A 264 0.84 13.21 -6.59
CA GLY A 264 -0.60 13.18 -6.84
C GLY A 264 -1.32 12.06 -6.11
N ASP A 265 -2.55 11.76 -6.55
CA ASP A 265 -3.38 10.72 -5.97
C ASP A 265 -2.73 9.33 -6.01
N ASN A 266 -2.82 8.62 -4.88
CA ASN A 266 -2.26 7.28 -4.66
C ASN A 266 -0.73 7.19 -4.62
N ASP A 267 -0.03 8.33 -4.65
CA ASP A 267 1.42 8.34 -4.47
C ASP A 267 1.79 8.12 -2.99
N ILE A 268 2.94 7.48 -2.80
CA ILE A 268 3.55 7.33 -1.49
C ILE A 268 4.52 8.48 -1.27
N ALA A 269 4.45 9.08 -0.08
CA ALA A 269 5.34 10.15 0.34
C ALA A 269 5.77 9.95 1.79
N PHE A 270 6.68 10.80 2.25
CA PHE A 270 7.13 10.82 3.64
C PHE A 270 6.85 12.18 4.27
N ILE A 271 6.53 12.18 5.56
CA ILE A 271 6.32 13.40 6.34
C ILE A 271 7.32 13.49 7.49
N ASP A 272 7.62 14.72 7.92
CA ASP A 272 8.57 15.05 8.99
C ASP A 272 8.02 14.83 10.42
N LYS A 273 7.00 13.98 10.55
CA LYS A 273 6.36 13.65 11.83
C LYS A 273 6.31 12.14 12.00
N GLY A 274 6.70 11.68 13.19
CA GLY A 274 6.80 10.27 13.52
C GLY A 274 6.12 9.92 14.84
N SER A 275 6.48 8.78 15.40
CA SER A 275 5.90 8.32 16.67
C SER A 275 6.25 9.22 17.85
N LYS A 276 7.36 9.98 17.77
CA LYS A 276 7.72 11.01 18.78
C LYS A 276 6.73 12.19 18.78
N ASP A 277 5.98 12.37 17.70
CA ASP A 277 4.95 13.39 17.51
C ASP A 277 3.53 12.82 17.68
N ASP A 278 3.39 11.62 18.28
CA ASP A 278 2.15 10.86 18.41
C ASP A 278 1.48 10.46 17.07
N VAL A 279 2.23 10.44 15.96
CA VAL A 279 1.72 9.92 14.69
C VAL A 279 1.61 8.41 14.75
N LYS A 280 0.51 7.86 14.22
CA LYS A 280 0.18 6.43 14.22
C LYS A 280 -0.43 6.01 12.87
N LEU A 281 -0.22 4.75 12.51
CA LEU A 281 -0.86 4.11 11.37
C LEU A 281 -2.38 4.30 11.41
N GLY A 282 -2.98 4.66 10.28
CA GLY A 282 -4.42 4.88 10.15
C GLY A 282 -4.90 6.31 10.42
N GLN A 283 -4.02 7.21 10.89
CA GLN A 283 -4.34 8.63 11.01
C GLN A 283 -4.32 9.33 9.66
N GLN A 284 -5.15 10.36 9.52
CA GLN A 284 -5.24 11.20 8.32
C GLN A 284 -4.86 12.64 8.58
N TYR A 285 -4.27 13.30 7.60
CA TYR A 285 -3.88 14.71 7.70
C TYR A 285 -4.22 15.46 6.42
N SER A 286 -4.40 16.76 6.55
CA SER A 286 -4.70 17.66 5.43
C SER A 286 -3.40 18.27 4.91
N ILE A 287 -3.32 18.41 3.58
CA ILE A 287 -2.28 19.16 2.90
C ILE A 287 -2.87 20.51 2.57
N TYR A 288 -2.21 21.58 3.00
CA TYR A 288 -2.76 22.92 2.90
C TYR A 288 -1.73 23.92 2.39
N TYR A 289 -2.27 24.97 1.80
CA TYR A 289 -1.54 26.14 1.38
C TYR A 289 -1.96 27.32 2.24
N GLN A 290 -0.99 28.19 2.57
CA GLN A 290 -1.25 29.41 3.33
C GLN A 290 -0.23 30.48 2.93
N GLU A 291 -0.73 31.62 2.49
CA GLU A 291 0.04 32.78 2.06
C GLU A 291 0.01 33.90 3.11
N ASN A 292 1.10 34.66 3.13
CA ASN A 292 1.08 36.01 3.69
C ASN A 292 0.81 36.97 2.54
N GLN A 293 -0.16 37.87 2.72
CA GLN A 293 -0.44 38.92 1.76
C GLN A 293 -0.42 40.26 2.48
N ARG A 294 0.24 41.25 1.86
CA ARG A 294 0.23 42.61 2.38
C ARG A 294 -1.15 43.22 2.18
N LEU A 295 -1.80 43.63 3.27
CA LEU A 295 -3.20 44.07 3.23
C LEU A 295 -3.35 45.42 2.51
N ASP A 296 -2.36 46.29 2.67
CA ASP A 296 -2.28 47.59 2.02
C ASP A 296 -0.83 47.88 1.60
N MET A 297 -0.63 48.62 0.50
CA MET A 297 0.70 49.05 0.12
C MET A 297 1.31 50.07 1.09
N ASP A 298 0.47 50.82 1.81
CA ASP A 298 0.94 51.91 2.67
C ASP A 298 1.19 51.48 4.12
N THR A 299 0.45 50.51 4.65
CA THR A 299 0.53 50.12 6.07
C THR A 299 1.67 49.16 6.41
N LYS A 300 2.34 48.58 5.39
CA LYS A 300 3.34 47.51 5.54
C LYS A 300 2.87 46.30 6.39
N GLU A 301 1.57 46.14 6.59
CA GLU A 301 1.02 45.08 7.42
C GLU A 301 0.78 43.83 6.56
N ASP A 302 1.54 42.77 6.86
CA ASP A 302 1.34 41.46 6.25
C ASP A 302 0.29 40.69 7.04
N VAL A 303 -0.74 40.22 6.33
CA VAL A 303 -1.83 39.42 6.89
C VAL A 303 -1.73 37.99 6.38
N LEU A 304 -1.82 37.05 7.32
CA LEU A 304 -1.82 35.63 7.04
C LEU A 304 -3.23 35.23 6.55
N LEU A 305 -3.33 34.81 5.30
CA LEU A 305 -4.59 34.38 4.70
C LEU A 305 -5.09 33.08 5.33
N THR A 306 -6.37 32.78 5.12
CA THR A 306 -6.99 31.52 5.53
C THR A 306 -6.31 30.33 4.85
N GLN A 307 -6.19 29.23 5.58
CA GLN A 307 -5.63 27.99 5.05
C GLN A 307 -6.56 27.39 3.99
N ILE A 308 -6.00 27.02 2.85
CA ILE A 308 -6.73 26.35 1.77
C ILE A 308 -6.24 24.91 1.70
N VAL A 309 -7.10 23.96 2.05
CA VAL A 309 -6.82 22.52 1.92
C VAL A 309 -6.95 22.11 0.47
N TYR A 310 -5.94 21.43 -0.05
CA TYR A 310 -5.92 20.96 -1.44
C TYR A 310 -5.50 19.49 -1.57
N GLY A 311 -5.38 18.78 -0.45
CA GLY A 311 -5.10 17.37 -0.46
C GLY A 311 -5.27 16.72 0.90
N THR A 312 -5.30 15.40 0.91
CA THR A 312 -5.36 14.59 2.13
C THR A 312 -4.39 13.43 2.03
N LEU A 313 -3.90 12.98 3.18
CA LEU A 313 -2.98 11.85 3.28
C LEU A 313 -3.39 10.89 4.39
N LEU A 314 -2.98 9.63 4.27
CA LEU A 314 -3.19 8.55 5.23
C LEU A 314 -1.85 7.96 5.66
N VAL A 315 -1.63 7.81 6.96
CA VAL A 315 -0.40 7.20 7.50
C VAL A 315 -0.43 5.68 7.32
N LEU A 316 0.56 5.15 6.61
CA LEU A 316 0.72 3.72 6.32
C LEU A 316 1.80 3.05 7.19
N HIS A 317 2.82 3.79 7.61
CA HIS A 317 3.90 3.30 8.47
C HIS A 317 4.52 4.47 9.24
N THR A 318 4.97 4.21 10.46
CA THR A 318 5.52 5.25 11.35
C THR A 318 6.88 4.84 11.85
N GLU A 319 7.86 5.72 11.67
CA GLU A 319 9.19 5.68 12.29
C GLU A 319 9.27 6.70 13.42
N GLN A 320 10.40 6.78 14.14
CA GLN A 320 10.49 7.67 15.30
C GLN A 320 10.25 9.15 14.97
N THR A 321 10.80 9.61 13.84
CA THR A 321 10.82 11.04 13.44
C THR A 321 10.16 11.30 12.09
N THR A 322 9.77 10.26 11.36
CA THR A 322 9.10 10.38 10.06
C THR A 322 7.98 9.36 9.95
N SER A 323 7.10 9.54 8.98
CA SER A 323 6.08 8.54 8.63
C SER A 323 5.96 8.40 7.12
N THR A 324 5.67 7.19 6.66
CA THR A 324 5.29 6.89 5.28
C THR A 324 3.78 7.08 5.16
N VAL A 325 3.37 7.86 4.17
CA VAL A 325 1.99 8.24 3.93
C VAL A 325 1.55 7.94 2.50
N LEU A 326 0.27 7.68 2.31
CA LEU A 326 -0.40 7.62 1.01
C LEU A 326 -1.14 8.94 0.79
N ILE A 327 -0.96 9.56 -0.36
CA ILE A 327 -1.80 10.68 -0.77
C ILE A 327 -3.15 10.12 -1.21
N THR A 328 -4.20 10.44 -0.46
CA THR A 328 -5.56 9.95 -0.70
C THR A 328 -6.40 10.93 -1.53
N ARG A 329 -6.01 12.20 -1.57
CA ARG A 329 -6.57 13.23 -2.45
C ARG A 329 -5.53 14.30 -2.76
N SER A 330 -5.53 14.77 -3.99
CA SER A 330 -4.71 15.85 -4.53
C SER A 330 -5.57 16.64 -5.53
N ASP A 331 -6.04 17.81 -5.11
CA ASP A 331 -6.85 18.71 -5.93
C ASP A 331 -5.96 19.55 -6.88
N GLN A 332 -4.65 19.61 -6.59
CA GLN A 332 -3.58 20.18 -7.41
C GLN A 332 -2.24 19.48 -7.10
N SER A 333 -1.24 19.68 -7.95
CA SER A 333 0.12 19.16 -7.78
C SER A 333 0.69 19.46 -6.39
N ILE A 334 1.09 18.42 -5.66
CA ILE A 334 1.76 18.54 -4.36
C ILE A 334 3.27 18.45 -4.58
N ASN A 335 4.02 19.39 -4.02
CA ASN A 335 5.48 19.41 -4.10
C ASN A 335 6.11 19.03 -2.75
N PRO A 336 7.34 18.50 -2.74
CA PRO A 336 8.18 18.45 -1.53
C PRO A 336 8.18 19.79 -0.77
N GLY A 337 8.07 19.74 0.55
CA GLY A 337 7.93 20.91 1.43
C GLY A 337 6.49 21.40 1.64
N ALA A 338 5.49 20.79 0.99
CA ALA A 338 4.08 21.10 1.24
C ALA A 338 3.74 20.95 2.73
N LYS A 339 3.00 21.92 3.27
CA LYS A 339 2.61 21.92 4.67
C LYS A 339 1.47 20.93 4.92
N ILE A 340 1.56 20.22 6.04
CA ILE A 340 0.51 19.32 6.51
C ILE A 340 0.00 19.78 7.88
N CYS A 341 -1.29 19.58 8.13
CA CYS A 341 -1.90 19.84 9.43
C CYS A 341 -2.90 18.74 9.80
N SER A 342 -3.32 18.77 11.06
CA SER A 342 -4.50 18.01 11.50
C SER A 342 -5.70 18.33 10.62
N PRO A 343 -6.61 17.36 10.35
CA PRO A 343 -7.85 17.65 9.64
C PRO A 343 -8.55 18.87 10.25
N ILE A 344 -8.91 19.82 9.39
CA ILE A 344 -9.64 21.02 9.79
C ILE A 344 -11.05 20.58 10.17
N GLU A 345 -11.54 21.01 11.34
CA GLU A 345 -12.86 20.67 11.87
C GLU A 345 -13.97 21.54 11.29
#